data_AF-A0A6G2VA90-F1
#
_entry.id   AF-A0A6G2VA90-F1
#
_cell.length_a   1.000
_cell.length_b   1.000
_cell.length_c   1.000
_cell.angle_alpha   90.00
_cell.angle_beta   90.00
_cell.angle_gamma   90.00
#
_symmetry.space_group_name_H-M   'P 1'
#
loop_
_entity.id
_entity.type
_entity.pdbx_description
1 polymer ?
#
loop_
_entity_poly.entity_id
_entity_poly.type
_entity_poly.pdbx_seq_one_letter_code
_entity_poly.pdbx_strand_id
1 'polypeptide(L)' 'ETRLSLSRALIALGAAAGAVLHDAAAHPEPRVREHALATEELRRDPDAGFDLAIEEAKRRVALGPYGDPA' A
#
# COMPACT_ATOMS: atom_id res chain seq x y z
N GLU A 1 -6.95 -14.04 0.61
CA GLU A 1 -5.88 -14.88 0.03
C GLU A 1 -4.98 -14.14 -0.96
N THR A 2 -5.51 -13.32 -1.89
CA THR A 2 -4.71 -12.56 -2.88
C THR A 2 -3.67 -11.63 -2.27
N ARG A 3 -4.04 -10.97 -1.17
CA ARG A 3 -3.21 -9.96 -0.51
C ARG A 3 -1.97 -10.56 0.20
N LEU A 4 -2.14 -11.72 0.83
CA LEU A 4 -1.04 -12.51 1.40
C LEU A 4 -0.07 -13.02 0.32
N SER A 5 -0.55 -13.27 -0.91
CA SER A 5 0.29 -13.64 -2.05
C SER A 5 1.12 -12.46 -2.57
N LEU A 6 0.56 -11.24 -2.60
CA LEU A 6 1.29 -10.04 -2.99
C LEU A 6 2.35 -9.65 -1.95
N SER A 7 2.01 -9.63 -0.66
CA SER A 7 2.98 -9.37 0.42
C SER A 7 4.15 -10.37 0.38
N ARG A 8 3.87 -11.66 0.11
CA ARG A 8 4.91 -12.68 -0.11
C ARG A 8 5.74 -12.45 -1.37
N ALA A 9 5.14 -11.99 -2.47
CA ALA A 9 5.88 -11.65 -3.70
C ALA A 9 6.82 -10.46 -3.49
N LEU A 10 6.40 -9.45 -2.73
CA LEU A 10 7.21 -8.29 -2.37
C LEU A 10 8.36 -8.65 -1.40
N ILE A 11 8.10 -9.56 -0.45
CA ILE A 11 9.15 -10.13 0.41
C ILE A 11 10.15 -10.94 -0.41
N ALA A 12 9.68 -11.73 -1.39
CA ALA A 12 10.52 -12.55 -2.26
C ALA A 12 11.43 -11.72 -3.19
N LEU A 13 11.02 -10.49 -3.53
CA LEU A 13 11.86 -9.50 -4.22
C LEU A 13 13.03 -8.99 -3.35
N GLY A 14 12.91 -9.06 -2.02
CA GLY A 14 14.02 -8.97 -1.07
C GLY A 14 14.91 -7.71 -1.20
N ALA A 15 16.18 -7.85 -0.84
CA ALA A 15 17.16 -6.75 -0.77
C ALA A 15 17.39 -6.02 -2.11
N ALA A 16 17.11 -6.67 -3.25
CA ALA A 16 17.22 -6.05 -4.57
C ALA A 16 16.20 -4.91 -4.76
N ALA A 17 15.03 -5.01 -4.14
CA ALA A 17 14.04 -3.95 -4.16
C ALA A 17 14.49 -2.72 -3.35
N GLY A 18 15.21 -2.93 -2.25
CA GLY A 18 15.64 -1.83 -1.36
C GLY A 18 16.57 -0.82 -2.04
N ALA A 19 17.53 -1.28 -2.84
CA ALA A 19 18.44 -0.39 -3.58
C ALA A 19 17.69 0.45 -4.64
N VAL A 20 16.79 -0.18 -5.38
CA VAL A 20 15.98 0.50 -6.41
C VAL A 20 15.03 1.52 -5.78
N LEU A 21 14.42 1.19 -4.64
CA LEU A 21 13.54 2.10 -3.92
C LEU A 21 14.30 3.28 -3.31
N HIS A 22 15.54 3.06 -2.85
CA HIS A 22 16.40 4.14 -2.36
C HIS A 22 16.71 5.16 -3.47
N ASP A 23 17.11 4.69 -4.65
CA ASP A 23 17.39 5.56 -5.79
C ASP A 23 16.11 6.30 -6.25
N ALA A 24 14.98 5.60 -6.31
CA ALA A 24 13.70 6.19 -6.69
C ALA A 24 13.19 7.24 -5.67
N ALA A 25 13.51 7.10 -4.38
CA ALA A 25 13.18 8.08 -3.36
C ALA A 25 13.96 9.41 -3.50
N ALA A 26 15.07 9.41 -4.24
CA ALA A 26 15.85 10.60 -4.57
C ALA A 26 15.48 11.24 -5.93
N HIS A 27 14.52 10.66 -6.67
CA HIS A 27 14.16 11.10 -8.02
C HIS A 27 13.60 12.54 -8.04
N PRO A 28 13.90 13.39 -9.05
CA PRO A 28 13.41 14.77 -9.07
C PRO A 28 11.88 14.90 -9.22
N GLU A 29 11.22 13.90 -9.83
CA GLU A 29 9.76 13.90 -9.97
C GLU A 29 9.07 13.53 -8.65
N PRO A 30 8.19 14.40 -8.09
CA PRO A 30 7.56 14.17 -6.79
C PRO A 30 6.74 12.89 -6.71
N ARG A 31 6.02 12.54 -7.79
CA ARG A 31 5.18 11.33 -7.85
C ARG A 31 6.01 10.05 -7.73
N VAL A 32 7.19 10.04 -8.35
CA VAL A 32 8.11 8.89 -8.28
C VAL A 32 8.66 8.74 -6.86
N ARG A 33 9.03 9.85 -6.20
CA ARG A 33 9.47 9.82 -4.80
C ARG A 33 8.39 9.34 -3.85
N GLU A 34 7.18 9.89 -3.96
CA GLU A 34 6.04 9.48 -3.13
C GLU A 34 5.75 7.99 -3.28
N HIS A 35 5.75 7.48 -4.51
CA HIS A 35 5.52 6.08 -4.78
C HIS A 35 6.64 5.18 -4.22
N ALA A 36 7.90 5.59 -4.36
CA ALA A 36 9.05 4.87 -3.82
C ALA A 36 9.00 4.78 -2.29
N LEU A 37 8.67 5.88 -1.61
CA LEU A 37 8.54 5.91 -0.16
C LEU A 37 7.39 5.02 0.32
N ALA A 38 6.22 5.11 -0.31
CA ALA A 38 5.06 4.27 0.03
C ALA A 38 5.36 2.77 -0.16
N THR A 39 6.11 2.41 -1.21
CA THR A 39 6.49 1.02 -1.48
C THR A 39 7.55 0.53 -0.50
N GLU A 40 8.48 1.40 -0.08
CA GLU A 40 9.47 1.06 0.94
C GLU A 40 8.84 0.90 2.33
N GLU A 41 7.81 1.68 2.67
CA GLU A 41 7.01 1.44 3.88
C GLU A 41 6.26 0.11 3.81
N LEU A 42 5.58 -0.18 2.70
CA LEU A 42 4.91 -1.47 2.48
C LEU A 42 5.88 -2.66 2.51
N ARG A 43 7.14 -2.46 2.10
CA ARG A 43 8.17 -3.51 2.18
C ARG A 43 8.58 -3.82 3.62
N ARG A 44 8.62 -2.79 4.48
CA ARG A 44 9.00 -2.91 5.90
C ARG A 44 7.83 -3.41 6.76
N ASP A 45 6.65 -2.92 6.45
CA ASP A 45 5.39 -3.31 7.06
C ASP A 45 4.35 -3.58 5.95
N PRO A 46 4.25 -4.85 5.50
CA PRO A 46 3.30 -5.25 4.47
C PRO A 46 1.83 -5.05 4.84
N ASP A 47 1.51 -4.79 6.10
CA ASP A 47 0.15 -4.64 6.61
C ASP A 47 -0.22 -3.15 6.85
N ALA A 48 0.74 -2.22 6.83
CA ALA A 48 0.51 -0.79 7.12
C ALA A 48 -0.55 -0.10 6.24
N GLY A 49 -0.59 -0.39 4.93
CA GLY A 49 -1.61 0.15 4.01
C GLY A 49 -2.95 -0.59 4.06
N PHE A 50 -3.00 -1.68 4.81
CA PHE A 50 -4.12 -2.59 4.86
C PHE A 50 -5.13 -2.23 5.93
N ASP A 51 -4.64 -1.77 7.08
CA ASP A 51 -5.48 -1.37 8.19
C ASP A 51 -6.42 -0.23 7.79
N LEU A 52 -5.92 0.80 7.11
CA LEU A 52 -6.76 1.88 6.60
C LEU A 52 -7.80 1.39 5.58
N ALA A 53 -7.42 0.47 4.68
CA ALA A 53 -8.32 -0.10 3.68
C ALA A 53 -9.38 -1.04 4.30
N ILE A 54 -9.03 -1.76 5.37
CA ILE A 54 -9.95 -2.58 6.16
C ILE A 54 -10.92 -1.67 6.93
N GLU A 55 -10.43 -0.60 7.56
CA GLU A 55 -11.27 0.39 8.23
C GLU A 55 -12.20 1.11 7.26
N GLU A 56 -11.73 1.45 6.06
CA GLU A 56 -12.59 2.05 5.04
C GLU A 56 -13.62 1.05 4.48
N ALA A 57 -13.26 -0.23 4.34
CA ALA A 57 -14.20 -1.28 3.99
C ALA A 57 -15.26 -1.49 5.08
N LYS A 58 -14.85 -1.53 6.37
CA LYS A 58 -15.78 -1.58 7.51
C LYS A 58 -16.70 -0.37 7.52
N ARG A 59 -16.18 0.83 7.26
CA ARG A 59 -16.96 2.07 7.16
C ARG A 59 -17.99 1.99 6.03
N ARG A 60 -17.61 1.53 4.84
CA ARG A 60 -18.54 1.36 3.70
C ARG A 60 -19.63 0.33 4.00
N VAL A 61 -19.29 -0.78 4.67
CA VAL A 61 -20.27 -1.79 5.10
C VAL A 61 -21.22 -1.23 6.16
N ALA A 62 -20.70 -0.47 7.13
CA ALA A 62 -21.50 0.17 8.18
C ALA A 62 -22.43 1.28 7.63
N LEU A 63 -22.04 1.94 6.55
CA LEU A 63 -22.85 2.97 5.89
C LEU A 63 -23.97 2.39 5.01
N GLY A 64 -23.89 1.12 4.58
CA GLY A 64 -24.90 0.46 3.75
C GLY A 64 -25.13 1.14 2.38
N PRO A 65 -25.93 0.55 1.47
CA PRO A 65 -26.20 1.11 0.14
C PRO A 65 -27.18 2.30 0.12
N TYR A 66 -27.36 3.05 1.22
CA TYR A 66 -28.35 4.13 1.27
C TYR A 66 -27.74 5.50 1.56
N GLY A 67 -27.50 6.22 0.46
CA GLY A 67 -27.64 7.66 0.40
C GLY A 67 -28.79 8.01 -0.54
N ASP A 68 -30.00 7.50 -0.28
CA ASP A 68 -31.21 7.96 -0.96
C ASP A 68 -32.05 8.76 0.05
N PRO A 69 -32.07 10.10 -0.03
CA PRO A 69 -32.92 10.91 0.83
C PRO A 69 -34.38 10.75 0.40
N ALA A 70 -35.22 10.24 1.31
CA ALA A 70 -36.67 10.33 1.22
C ALA A 70 -37.15 11.79 1.35
#